data_AF-A0A969D2T1-F1
#
_entry.id   AF-A0A969D2T1-F1
#
_cell.length_a   1.000
_cell.length_b   1.000
_cell.length_c   1.000
_cell.angle_alpha   90.00
_cell.angle_beta   90.00
_cell.angle_gamma   90.00
#
_symmetry.space_group_name_H-M   'P 1'
#
loop_
_entity.id
_entity.type
_entity.pdbx_description
1 polymer ?
#
loop_
_entity_poly.entity_id
_entity_poly.type
_entity_poly.pdbx_seq_one_letter_code
_entity_poly.pdbx_strand_id
1 'polypeptide(L)'
;MLVHHPYESFTATVQQFIAQAAHDPNVLTIKMTLYRTDGDAGLGGSPIVSSLIAAAENGKQVVALVELKARFDEQNNIGWAKKLENVGVHVVYGLVGLKTHTKTALVVRREGKQLRRYIHIGTGNYNPKTARLYTDLGLLSCREELGADLTDLFNYLTGFSRHQSYRKLWIAPVNLRNNLLELIEREIDHQRQGNRGRIIAKMNSLVDFKLMRALYRASQAGVKIDLIVRGICSLKPGLPGLSENIHVISIVGRFLEHDRIFYFHNQGQPSILIGSADWRTRNLDRRVEAVVPIEDPALVAQLRELLELMLTDNCLAWDLQPDGNYIQRQPGPDQPLRSIHQILMQRAAHHQGTLINDE
;
A
#
# COMPACT_ATOMS: atom_id res chain seq x y z
N MET A 1 9.25 9.94 4.97
CA MET A 1 10.05 8.70 5.05
C MET A 1 9.24 7.56 4.47
N LEU A 2 9.85 6.71 3.66
CA LEU A 2 9.25 5.50 3.11
C LEU A 2 9.95 4.29 3.74
N VAL A 3 9.20 3.32 4.23
CA VAL A 3 9.73 2.05 4.75
C VAL A 3 9.28 0.90 3.88
N HIS A 4 10.14 -0.11 3.71
CA HIS A 4 9.92 -1.29 2.88
C HIS A 4 10.19 -2.57 3.68
N HIS A 5 9.12 -3.20 4.16
CA HIS A 5 9.16 -4.49 4.82
C HIS A 5 9.27 -5.62 3.79
N PRO A 6 9.94 -6.75 4.09
CA PRO A 6 10.61 -7.09 5.35
C PRO A 6 12.05 -6.57 5.45
N TYR A 7 12.53 -5.81 4.44
CA TYR A 7 13.91 -5.33 4.37
C TYR A 7 14.24 -4.33 5.49
N GLU A 8 13.27 -3.51 5.87
CA GLU A 8 13.30 -2.66 7.04
C GLU A 8 12.42 -3.24 8.16
N SER A 9 12.83 -3.05 9.41
CA SER A 9 12.14 -3.62 10.57
C SER A 9 10.81 -2.91 10.84
N PHE A 10 9.68 -3.63 10.73
CA PHE A 10 8.36 -3.13 11.15
C PHE A 10 8.34 -2.71 12.63
N THR A 11 9.03 -3.49 13.48
CA THR A 11 9.11 -3.23 14.92
C THR A 11 9.83 -1.92 15.21
N ALA A 12 10.93 -1.63 14.52
CA ALA A 12 11.73 -0.41 14.73
C ALA A 12 11.18 0.82 13.99
N THR A 13 10.16 0.67 13.16
CA THR A 13 9.60 1.76 12.34
C THR A 13 8.13 2.01 12.69
N VAL A 14 7.19 1.34 12.02
CA VAL A 14 5.75 1.59 12.12
C VAL A 14 5.22 1.24 13.51
N GLN A 15 5.66 0.12 14.09
CA GLN A 15 5.26 -0.25 15.45
C GLN A 15 5.81 0.75 16.46
N GLN A 16 7.09 1.12 16.34
CA GLN A 16 7.75 2.08 17.23
C GLN A 16 7.07 3.45 17.16
N PHE A 17 6.65 3.90 15.98
CA PHE A 17 5.88 5.13 15.80
C PHE A 17 4.60 5.14 16.66
N ILE A 18 3.82 4.05 16.63
CA ILE A 18 2.60 3.93 17.44
C ILE A 18 2.93 3.81 18.94
N ALA A 19 3.96 3.04 19.30
CA ALA A 19 4.38 2.84 20.68
C ALA A 19 4.87 4.15 21.33
N GLN A 20 5.65 4.96 20.61
CA GLN A 20 6.08 6.28 21.07
C GLN A 20 4.89 7.23 21.22
N ALA A 21 3.98 7.24 20.24
CA ALA A 21 2.79 8.07 20.30
C ALA A 21 1.89 7.74 21.50
N ALA A 22 1.85 6.48 21.95
CA ALA A 22 1.10 6.06 23.13
C ALA A 22 1.63 6.66 24.44
N HIS A 23 2.94 6.94 24.52
CA HIS A 23 3.61 7.39 25.74
C HIS A 23 4.01 8.88 25.72
N ASP A 24 4.06 9.54 24.56
CA ASP A 24 4.37 10.96 24.48
C ASP A 24 3.27 11.81 25.17
N PRO A 25 3.59 12.61 26.20
CA PRO A 25 2.60 13.44 26.90
C PRO A 25 1.99 14.54 26.03
N ASN A 26 2.62 14.88 24.90
CA ASN A 26 2.12 15.89 23.97
C ASN A 26 1.19 15.31 22.89
N VAL A 27 1.07 13.99 22.79
CA VAL A 27 0.11 13.36 21.87
C VAL A 27 -1.28 13.43 22.47
N LEU A 28 -2.21 14.00 21.71
CA LEU A 28 -3.60 14.21 22.12
C LEU A 28 -4.52 13.12 21.58
N THR A 29 -4.26 12.64 20.36
CA THR A 29 -5.16 11.73 19.65
C THR A 29 -4.40 10.71 18.82
N ILE A 30 -4.86 9.46 18.82
CA ILE A 30 -4.44 8.42 17.90
C ILE A 30 -5.68 7.85 17.21
N LYS A 31 -5.72 7.89 15.87
CA LYS A 31 -6.74 7.22 15.07
C LYS A 31 -6.08 6.17 14.20
N MET A 32 -6.60 4.95 14.19
CA MET A 32 -5.97 3.84 13.47
C MET A 32 -6.99 2.86 12.90
N THR A 33 -6.72 2.37 11.69
CA THR A 33 -7.46 1.24 11.12
C THR A 33 -6.79 -0.06 11.51
N LEU A 34 -7.56 -0.96 12.11
CA LEU A 34 -7.12 -2.28 12.52
C LEU A 34 -7.82 -3.32 11.66
N TYR A 35 -7.06 -3.89 10.74
CA TYR A 35 -7.47 -5.03 9.93
C TYR A 35 -6.76 -6.27 10.46
N ARG A 36 -7.52 -7.30 10.87
CA ARG A 36 -7.04 -8.63 11.31
C ARG A 36 -5.74 -8.57 12.13
N THR A 37 -5.86 -8.48 13.45
CA THR A 37 -4.75 -8.86 14.32
C THR A 37 -4.77 -10.38 14.39
N ASP A 38 -4.01 -11.07 13.55
CA ASP A 38 -3.96 -12.53 13.60
C ASP A 38 -3.60 -12.93 15.04
N GLY A 39 -4.57 -13.57 15.70
CA GLY A 39 -4.44 -14.02 17.06
C GLY A 39 -3.48 -15.19 17.11
N ASP A 40 -2.28 -14.97 17.66
CA ASP A 40 -1.78 -16.00 18.57
C ASP A 40 -2.51 -15.78 19.89
N ALA A 41 -3.57 -16.55 20.06
CA ALA A 41 -4.21 -16.83 21.34
C ALA A 41 -3.28 -17.74 22.18
N GLY A 42 -2.05 -17.27 22.41
CA GLY A 42 -1.02 -17.93 23.18
C GLY A 42 -0.05 -16.88 23.72
N LEU A 43 -0.41 -16.29 24.86
CA LEU A 43 0.49 -15.58 25.80
C LEU A 43 0.98 -14.14 25.49
N GLY A 44 0.55 -13.46 24.42
CA GLY A 44 0.83 -12.02 24.28
C GLY A 44 0.01 -11.36 23.17
N GLY A 45 -0.85 -10.41 23.52
CA GLY A 45 -1.71 -9.70 22.55
C GLY A 45 -0.93 -8.97 21.44
N SER A 46 -1.63 -8.46 20.42
CA SER A 46 -1.04 -7.63 19.36
C SER A 46 -0.30 -6.42 19.97
N PRO A 47 0.99 -6.20 19.71
CA PRO A 47 1.75 -5.06 20.26
C PRO A 47 1.12 -3.70 19.92
N ILE A 48 0.47 -3.62 18.76
CA ILE A 48 -0.28 -2.44 18.33
C ILE A 48 -1.50 -2.22 19.23
N VAL A 49 -2.28 -3.29 19.50
CA VAL A 49 -3.43 -3.21 20.41
C VAL A 49 -2.97 -2.80 21.81
N SER A 50 -1.89 -3.38 22.32
CA SER A 50 -1.30 -2.99 23.61
C SER A 50 -0.89 -1.52 23.64
N SER A 51 -0.32 -1.00 22.55
CA SER A 51 0.04 0.41 22.44
C SER A 51 -1.20 1.32 22.45
N LEU A 52 -2.30 0.91 21.80
CA LEU A 52 -3.55 1.67 21.80
C LEU A 52 -4.24 1.65 23.18
N ILE A 53 -4.15 0.53 23.91
CA ILE A 53 -4.60 0.44 25.30
C ILE A 53 -3.82 1.43 26.17
N ALA A 54 -2.48 1.36 26.13
CA ALA A 54 -1.62 2.26 26.90
C ALA A 54 -1.87 3.74 26.54
N ALA A 55 -2.14 4.05 25.27
CA ALA A 55 -2.48 5.40 24.85
C ALA A 55 -3.76 5.91 25.52
N ALA A 56 -4.80 5.08 25.58
CA ALA A 56 -6.07 5.43 26.21
C ALA A 56 -5.92 5.57 27.74
N GLU A 57 -5.19 4.66 28.39
CA GLU A 57 -4.85 4.74 29.82
C GLU A 57 -4.03 6.00 30.15
N ASN A 58 -3.17 6.44 29.23
CA ASN A 58 -2.43 7.70 29.31
C ASN A 58 -3.27 8.94 28.94
N GLY A 59 -4.60 8.83 28.92
CA GLY A 59 -5.54 9.95 28.73
C GLY A 59 -5.65 10.49 27.31
N LYS A 60 -5.15 9.75 26.30
CA LYS A 60 -5.22 10.17 24.89
C LYS A 60 -6.55 9.77 24.29
N GLN A 61 -7.07 10.58 23.37
CA GLN A 61 -8.25 10.18 22.60
C GLN A 61 -7.86 9.13 21.56
N VAL A 62 -8.32 7.89 21.73
CA VAL A 62 -8.01 6.82 20.79
C VAL A 62 -9.26 6.42 20.00
N VAL A 63 -9.14 6.35 18.67
CA VAL A 63 -10.17 5.83 17.77
C VAL A 63 -9.60 4.63 17.02
N ALA A 64 -10.24 3.48 17.15
CA ALA A 64 -9.84 2.24 16.49
C ALA A 64 -10.95 1.77 15.57
N LEU A 65 -10.68 1.71 14.27
CA LEU A 65 -11.63 1.17 13.30
C LEU A 65 -11.39 -0.32 13.12
N VAL A 66 -12.42 -1.13 13.36
CA VAL A 66 -12.35 -2.59 13.46
C VAL A 66 -13.25 -3.24 12.41
N GLU A 67 -12.65 -4.05 11.53
CA GLU A 67 -13.42 -4.83 10.57
C GLU A 67 -13.90 -6.16 11.21
N LEU A 68 -15.18 -6.22 11.61
CA LEU A 68 -15.77 -7.44 12.18
C LEU A 68 -16.01 -8.53 11.14
N LYS A 69 -16.31 -8.22 9.86
CA LYS A 69 -16.68 -9.21 8.83
C LYS A 69 -15.47 -9.87 8.14
N ALA A 70 -14.37 -10.06 8.86
CA ALA A 70 -13.24 -10.83 8.37
C ALA A 70 -13.57 -12.33 8.49
N ARG A 71 -13.64 -13.04 7.35
CA ARG A 71 -13.96 -14.48 7.33
C ARG A 71 -12.98 -15.24 8.25
N PHE A 72 -13.52 -16.05 9.15
CA PHE A 72 -12.82 -16.94 10.09
C PHE A 72 -12.17 -16.30 11.34
N ASP A 73 -12.26 -14.97 11.55
CA ASP A 73 -11.63 -14.27 12.70
C ASP A 73 -12.62 -13.47 13.58
N GLU A 74 -13.93 -13.60 13.36
CA GLU A 74 -14.94 -12.74 13.98
C GLU A 74 -14.88 -12.77 15.53
N GLN A 75 -14.65 -13.95 16.11
CA GLN A 75 -14.61 -14.14 17.57
C GLN A 75 -13.39 -13.47 18.21
N ASN A 76 -12.22 -13.55 17.57
CA ASN A 76 -11.01 -12.84 18.00
C ASN A 76 -11.19 -11.33 17.88
N ASN A 77 -11.80 -10.86 16.78
CA ASN A 77 -12.08 -9.43 16.57
C ASN A 77 -13.02 -8.83 17.60
N ILE A 78 -14.04 -9.58 18.02
CA ILE A 78 -14.93 -9.18 19.12
C ILE A 78 -14.16 -9.10 20.44
N GLY A 79 -13.25 -10.04 20.71
CA GLY A 79 -12.51 -10.11 21.97
C GLY A 79 -11.61 -8.88 22.22
N TRP A 80 -10.81 -8.47 21.24
CA TRP A 80 -9.96 -7.28 21.40
C TRP A 80 -10.72 -5.97 21.24
N ALA A 81 -11.79 -5.93 20.44
CA ALA A 81 -12.68 -4.76 20.38
C ALA A 81 -13.24 -4.44 21.78
N LYS A 82 -13.75 -5.44 22.50
CA LYS A 82 -14.20 -5.29 23.89
C LYS A 82 -13.09 -4.81 24.83
N LYS A 83 -11.86 -5.34 24.68
CA LYS A 83 -10.72 -4.89 25.49
C LYS A 83 -10.39 -3.42 25.27
N LEU A 84 -10.44 -2.95 24.02
CA LEU A 84 -10.24 -1.55 23.68
C LEU A 84 -11.36 -0.66 24.23
N GLU A 85 -12.63 -1.07 24.07
CA GLU A 85 -13.78 -0.33 24.60
C GLU A 85 -13.71 -0.18 26.12
N ASN A 86 -13.32 -1.24 26.84
CA ASN A 86 -13.21 -1.24 28.30
C ASN A 86 -12.20 -0.21 28.85
N VAL A 87 -11.20 0.17 28.06
CA VAL A 87 -10.19 1.18 28.44
C VAL A 87 -10.47 2.56 27.81
N GLY A 88 -11.67 2.76 27.25
CA GLY A 88 -12.13 4.05 26.74
C GLY A 88 -11.74 4.37 25.29
N VAL A 89 -11.24 3.38 24.53
CA VAL A 89 -11.00 3.55 23.09
C VAL A 89 -12.34 3.62 22.37
N HIS A 90 -12.52 4.61 21.50
CA HIS A 90 -13.68 4.68 20.62
C HIS A 90 -13.53 3.68 19.47
N VAL A 91 -14.11 2.50 19.65
CA VAL A 91 -14.14 1.43 18.66
C VAL A 91 -15.26 1.68 17.66
N VAL A 92 -14.93 1.66 16.37
CA VAL A 92 -15.89 1.89 15.27
C VAL A 92 -15.88 0.73 14.30
N TYR A 93 -17.06 0.25 13.90
CA TYR A 93 -17.23 -0.93 13.07
C TYR A 93 -17.50 -0.62 11.60
N GLY A 94 -16.68 0.25 11.00
CA GLY A 94 -16.75 0.58 9.56
C GLY A 94 -18.10 1.14 9.09
N LEU A 95 -18.21 1.31 7.76
CA LEU A 95 -19.45 1.76 7.12
C LEU A 95 -20.31 0.57 6.71
N VAL A 96 -21.62 0.67 6.93
CA VAL A 96 -22.57 -0.38 6.51
C VAL A 96 -22.46 -0.64 5.01
N GLY A 97 -22.25 -1.89 4.63
CA GLY A 97 -22.14 -2.33 3.24
C GLY A 97 -20.75 -2.20 2.61
N LEU A 98 -19.79 -1.56 3.29
CA LEU A 98 -18.39 -1.46 2.86
C LEU A 98 -17.47 -2.17 3.83
N LYS A 99 -16.41 -2.79 3.32
CA LYS A 99 -15.33 -3.33 4.16
C LYS A 99 -14.17 -2.35 4.24
N THR A 100 -13.62 -2.13 5.42
CA THR A 100 -12.43 -1.28 5.52
C THR A 100 -11.17 -2.10 5.28
N HIS A 101 -10.35 -1.65 4.33
CA HIS A 101 -9.11 -2.34 3.96
C HIS A 101 -7.91 -1.39 3.80
N THR A 102 -8.11 -0.10 4.01
CA THR A 102 -7.00 0.84 4.20
C THR A 102 -6.16 0.51 5.44
N LYS A 103 -4.88 0.86 5.42
CA LYS A 103 -3.95 0.72 6.55
C LYS A 103 -3.34 2.06 6.89
N THR A 104 -4.08 2.80 7.68
CA THR A 104 -3.76 4.18 8.02
C THR A 104 -3.73 4.39 9.52
N ALA A 105 -2.77 5.19 9.96
CA ALA A 105 -2.70 5.69 11.32
C ALA A 105 -2.48 7.21 11.27
N LEU A 106 -3.10 7.92 12.21
CA LEU A 106 -3.01 9.35 12.40
C LEU A 106 -2.75 9.63 13.88
N VAL A 107 -1.66 10.33 14.16
CA VAL A 107 -1.28 10.81 15.49
C VAL A 107 -1.35 12.33 15.47
N VAL A 108 -2.14 12.91 16.38
CA VAL A 108 -2.23 14.36 16.56
C VAL A 108 -1.44 14.73 17.80
N ARG A 109 -0.39 15.52 17.62
CA ARG A 109 0.56 15.94 18.65
C ARG A 109 0.54 17.45 18.81
N ARG A 110 0.62 17.93 20.05
CA ARG A 110 0.82 19.34 20.36
C ARG A 110 2.30 19.68 20.26
N GLU A 111 2.65 20.67 19.45
CA GLU A 111 4.01 21.21 19.32
C GLU A 111 3.97 22.70 19.65
N GLY A 112 4.34 23.03 20.90
CA GLY A 112 4.17 24.38 21.44
C GLY A 112 2.69 24.81 21.41
N LYS A 113 2.37 25.82 20.59
CA LYS A 113 1.00 26.34 20.42
C LYS A 113 0.25 25.72 19.23
N GLN A 114 0.87 24.84 18.46
CA GLN A 114 0.28 24.28 17.24
C GLN A 114 -0.07 22.80 17.43
N LEU A 115 -1.05 22.33 16.65
CA LEU A 115 -1.32 20.91 16.50
C LEU A 115 -0.67 20.43 15.20
N ARG A 116 0.07 19.33 15.29
CA ARG A 116 0.70 18.69 14.15
C ARG A 116 0.18 17.28 13.99
N ARG A 117 -0.02 16.89 12.73
CA ARG A 117 -0.51 15.56 12.35
C ARG A 117 0.64 14.74 11.79
N TYR A 118 0.87 13.59 12.39
CA TYR A 118 1.80 12.57 11.91
C TYR A 118 1.00 11.38 11.41
N ILE A 119 1.36 10.87 10.24
CA ILE A 119 0.56 9.84 9.57
C ILE A 119 1.41 8.65 9.17
N HIS A 120 0.76 7.50 9.09
CA HIS A 120 1.22 6.33 8.37
C HIS A 120 0.18 5.93 7.32
N ILE A 121 0.61 5.62 6.09
CA ILE A 121 -0.22 5.01 5.04
C ILE A 121 0.53 3.81 4.49
N GLY A 122 -0.03 2.61 4.67
CA GLY A 122 0.61 1.35 4.29
C GLY A 122 -0.12 0.59 3.19
N THR A 123 0.64 -0.27 2.50
CA THR A 123 0.10 -1.28 1.59
C THR A 123 -0.37 -2.55 2.32
N GLY A 124 0.20 -2.79 3.51
CA GLY A 124 0.00 -4.00 4.33
C GLY A 124 -0.53 -3.74 5.73
N ASN A 125 -0.91 -4.83 6.40
CA ASN A 125 -1.51 -4.81 7.74
C ASN A 125 -0.48 -4.50 8.84
N TYR A 126 -0.99 -4.04 9.98
CA TYR A 126 -0.21 -3.81 11.20
C TYR A 126 0.04 -5.10 11.97
N ASN A 127 0.70 -6.07 11.34
CA ASN A 127 1.03 -7.37 11.92
C ASN A 127 2.54 -7.67 11.77
N PRO A 128 3.30 -7.69 12.88
CA PRO A 128 4.74 -7.96 12.86
C PRO A 128 5.12 -9.31 12.23
N LYS A 129 4.26 -10.33 12.33
CA LYS A 129 4.51 -11.65 11.75
C LYS A 129 4.46 -11.60 10.23
N THR A 130 3.38 -11.05 9.67
CA THR A 130 3.23 -10.94 8.21
C THR A 130 4.26 -9.97 7.64
N ALA A 131 4.62 -8.91 8.38
CA ALA A 131 5.66 -7.97 7.95
C ALA A 131 7.06 -8.58 7.77
N ARG A 132 7.31 -9.80 8.27
CA ARG A 132 8.55 -10.57 8.02
C ARG A 132 8.47 -11.47 6.79
N LEU A 133 7.26 -11.71 6.28
CA LEU A 133 6.98 -12.64 5.19
C LEU A 133 6.53 -11.91 3.92
N TYR A 134 5.88 -10.77 4.06
CA TYR A 134 5.21 -10.03 2.98
C TYR A 134 6.04 -8.80 2.64
N THR A 135 6.13 -8.45 1.35
CA THR A 135 6.71 -7.18 0.94
C THR A 135 5.68 -6.09 1.09
N ASP A 136 5.94 -5.06 1.88
CA ASP A 136 4.98 -3.99 2.14
C ASP A 136 5.67 -2.64 2.26
N LEU A 137 5.04 -1.61 1.70
CA LEU A 137 5.50 -0.23 1.77
C LEU A 137 4.67 0.55 2.80
N GLY A 138 5.33 1.44 3.53
CA GLY A 138 4.71 2.35 4.49
C GLY A 138 5.25 3.78 4.34
N LEU A 139 4.35 4.74 4.10
CA LEU A 139 4.69 6.17 4.10
C LEU A 139 4.46 6.75 5.50
N LEU A 140 5.53 7.25 6.13
CA LEU A 140 5.48 8.10 7.32
C LEU A 140 5.68 9.56 6.90
N SER A 141 4.75 10.43 7.30
CA SER A 141 4.76 11.84 6.91
C SER A 141 4.13 12.75 7.97
N CYS A 142 4.51 14.03 7.94
CA CYS A 142 3.85 15.10 8.70
C CYS A 142 3.38 16.24 7.80
N ARG A 143 3.20 15.98 6.49
CA ARG A 143 2.64 16.96 5.54
C ARG A 143 1.19 17.27 5.90
N GLU A 144 0.89 18.56 6.03
CA GLU A 144 -0.41 19.03 6.51
C GLU A 144 -1.57 18.57 5.62
N GLU A 145 -1.42 18.61 4.29
CA GLU A 145 -2.47 18.17 3.35
C GLU A 145 -2.82 16.68 3.52
N LEU A 146 -1.81 15.82 3.75
CA LEU A 146 -2.04 14.40 3.99
C LEU A 146 -2.66 14.15 5.37
N GLY A 147 -2.24 14.91 6.39
CA GLY A 147 -2.84 14.87 7.71
C GLY A 147 -4.31 15.31 7.72
N ALA A 148 -4.64 16.35 6.94
CA ALA A 148 -6.02 16.80 6.75
C ALA A 148 -6.85 15.73 6.03
N ASP A 149 -6.35 15.14 4.95
CA ASP A 149 -7.04 14.07 4.23
C ASP A 149 -7.26 12.82 5.09
N LEU A 150 -6.30 12.42 5.94
CA LEU A 150 -6.53 11.31 6.87
C LEU A 150 -7.57 11.66 7.93
N THR A 151 -7.62 12.92 8.37
CA THR A 151 -8.69 13.38 9.28
C THR A 151 -10.05 13.22 8.61
N ASP A 152 -10.17 13.66 7.36
CA ASP A 152 -11.39 13.54 6.56
C ASP A 152 -11.75 12.06 6.29
N LEU A 153 -10.76 11.20 6.04
CA LEU A 153 -10.95 9.75 5.90
C LEU A 153 -11.48 9.11 7.18
N PHE A 154 -10.94 9.45 8.34
CA PHE A 154 -11.46 8.92 9.61
C PHE A 154 -12.86 9.44 9.91
N ASN A 155 -13.18 10.69 9.57
CA ASN A 155 -14.53 11.24 9.70
C ASN A 155 -15.52 10.53 8.76
N TYR A 156 -15.09 10.19 7.55
CA TYR A 156 -15.87 9.37 6.62
C TYR A 156 -16.12 7.96 7.16
N LEU A 157 -15.08 7.29 7.66
CA LEU A 157 -15.14 5.92 8.20
C LEU A 157 -16.00 5.77 9.45
N THR A 158 -16.16 6.86 10.20
CA THR A 158 -16.97 6.93 11.43
C THR A 158 -18.39 7.43 11.19
N GLY A 159 -18.75 7.73 9.92
CA GLY A 159 -20.08 8.20 9.56
C GLY A 159 -20.36 9.67 9.89
N PHE A 160 -19.35 10.43 10.34
CA PHE A 160 -19.50 11.87 10.65
C PHE A 160 -19.63 12.74 9.40
N SER A 161 -19.18 12.28 8.22
CA SER A 161 -19.25 13.07 6.99
C SER A 161 -19.37 12.20 5.74
N ARG A 162 -20.09 12.69 4.73
CA ARG A 162 -20.09 12.15 3.36
C ARG A 162 -19.07 12.93 2.51
N HIS A 163 -17.80 12.88 2.91
CA HIS A 163 -16.74 13.58 2.21
C HIS A 163 -16.55 13.00 0.79
N GLN A 164 -16.56 13.84 -0.24
CA GLN A 164 -16.52 13.41 -1.65
C GLN A 164 -15.21 13.77 -2.36
N SER A 165 -14.37 14.62 -1.77
CA SER A 165 -13.16 15.14 -2.41
C SER A 165 -12.00 15.12 -1.43
N TYR A 166 -10.84 14.64 -1.83
CA TYR A 166 -9.63 14.64 -1.02
C TYR A 166 -8.57 15.49 -1.71
N ARG A 167 -7.65 16.10 -0.96
CA ARG A 167 -6.61 17.00 -1.50
C ARG A 167 -5.56 16.23 -2.28
N LYS A 168 -5.12 15.11 -1.71
CA LYS A 168 -4.03 14.24 -2.18
C LYS A 168 -4.43 12.77 -2.20
N LEU A 169 -5.17 12.29 -1.20
CA LEU A 169 -5.52 10.87 -1.12
C LEU A 169 -6.54 10.44 -2.17
N TRP A 170 -6.36 9.22 -2.67
CA TRP A 170 -7.29 8.57 -3.57
C TRP A 170 -7.97 7.45 -2.81
N ILE A 171 -9.27 7.60 -2.61
CA ILE A 171 -10.09 6.76 -1.75
C ILE A 171 -11.06 5.96 -2.62
N ALA A 172 -11.09 4.63 -2.45
CA ALA A 172 -12.22 3.83 -2.93
C ALA A 172 -13.34 3.83 -1.88
N PRO A 173 -14.62 3.77 -2.29
CA PRO A 173 -15.12 3.81 -3.67
C PRO A 173 -15.33 5.23 -4.21
N VAL A 174 -14.71 6.25 -3.61
CA VAL A 174 -15.01 7.67 -3.85
C VAL A 174 -14.45 8.17 -5.18
N ASN A 175 -13.11 8.26 -5.32
CA ASN A 175 -12.45 8.85 -6.48
C ASN A 175 -11.36 7.94 -7.09
N LEU A 176 -10.92 6.89 -6.39
CA LEU A 176 -9.76 6.08 -6.79
C LEU A 176 -9.87 5.51 -8.22
N ARG A 177 -11.00 4.88 -8.58
CA ARG A 177 -11.14 4.28 -9.92
C ARG A 177 -11.10 5.35 -11.02
N ASN A 178 -11.81 6.45 -10.84
CA ASN A 178 -11.89 7.50 -11.85
C ASN A 178 -10.52 8.14 -12.06
N ASN A 179 -9.81 8.47 -10.97
CA ASN A 179 -8.46 9.01 -11.04
C ASN A 179 -7.48 8.05 -11.76
N LEU A 180 -7.57 6.74 -11.50
CA LEU A 180 -6.75 5.74 -12.21
C LEU A 180 -7.08 5.69 -13.72
N LEU A 181 -8.36 5.75 -14.09
CA LEU A 181 -8.77 5.79 -15.49
C LEU A 181 -8.26 7.05 -16.18
N GLU A 182 -8.35 8.22 -15.52
CA GLU A 182 -7.82 9.48 -16.02
C GLU A 182 -6.31 9.42 -16.25
N LEU A 183 -5.55 8.79 -15.35
CA LEU A 183 -4.11 8.61 -15.58
C LEU A 183 -3.81 7.72 -16.79
N ILE A 184 -4.59 6.67 -17.02
CA ILE A 184 -4.44 5.80 -18.20
C ILE A 184 -4.77 6.57 -19.48
N GLU A 185 -5.88 7.33 -19.50
CA GLU A 185 -6.24 8.15 -20.67
C GLU A 185 -5.19 9.24 -20.94
N ARG A 186 -4.61 9.84 -19.90
CA ARG A 186 -3.53 10.81 -20.06
C ARG A 186 -2.30 10.20 -20.76
N GLU A 187 -1.92 8.97 -20.42
CA GLU A 187 -0.83 8.28 -21.13
C GLU A 187 -1.18 7.97 -22.59
N ILE A 188 -2.46 7.67 -22.89
CA ILE A 188 -2.96 7.51 -24.27
C ILE A 188 -2.80 8.80 -25.05
N ASP A 189 -3.22 9.93 -24.47
CA ASP A 189 -3.16 11.23 -25.14
C ASP A 189 -1.71 11.65 -25.40
N HIS A 190 -0.82 11.44 -24.42
CA HIS A 190 0.62 11.65 -24.59
C HIS A 190 1.17 10.82 -25.77
N GLN A 191 0.83 9.54 -25.83
CA GLN A 191 1.28 8.65 -26.90
C GLN A 191 0.78 9.08 -28.29
N ARG A 192 -0.47 9.52 -28.39
CA ARG A 192 -1.06 10.01 -29.65
C ARG A 192 -0.44 11.32 -30.14
N GLN A 193 0.05 12.15 -29.23
CA GLN A 193 0.78 13.38 -29.55
C GLN A 193 2.23 13.13 -29.96
N GLY A 194 2.66 11.87 -30.09
CA GLY A 194 4.04 11.50 -30.42
C GLY A 194 5.00 11.50 -29.23
N ASN A 195 4.49 11.73 -28.00
CA ASN A 195 5.28 11.58 -26.78
C ASN A 195 5.35 10.10 -26.36
N ARG A 196 6.19 9.81 -25.36
CA ARG A 196 6.32 8.46 -24.80
C ARG A 196 5.24 8.21 -23.75
N GLY A 197 4.33 7.27 -24.00
CA GLY A 197 3.43 6.72 -23.00
C GLY A 197 4.05 5.51 -22.29
N ARG A 198 4.02 5.47 -20.96
CA ARG A 198 4.50 4.31 -20.19
C ARG A 198 3.75 4.16 -18.87
N ILE A 199 3.25 2.95 -18.63
CA ILE A 199 2.60 2.53 -17.39
C ILE A 199 3.38 1.36 -16.80
N ILE A 200 3.64 1.40 -15.50
CA ILE A 200 4.12 0.24 -14.74
C ILE A 200 3.22 0.08 -13.52
N ALA A 201 2.58 -1.08 -13.34
CA ALA A 201 1.67 -1.30 -12.22
C ALA A 201 1.94 -2.63 -11.53
N LYS A 202 2.21 -2.55 -10.23
CA LYS A 202 2.42 -3.68 -9.34
C LYS A 202 1.24 -3.85 -8.40
N MET A 203 0.71 -5.06 -8.30
CA MET A 203 -0.39 -5.38 -7.40
C MET A 203 -0.54 -6.89 -7.17
N ASN A 204 -1.43 -7.29 -6.26
CA ASN A 204 -1.68 -8.71 -6.03
C ASN A 204 -2.63 -9.33 -7.04
N SER A 205 -3.58 -8.56 -7.57
CA SER A 205 -4.49 -9.06 -8.61
C SER A 205 -5.08 -7.95 -9.47
N LEU A 206 -5.34 -8.30 -10.73
CA LEU A 206 -5.97 -7.47 -11.74
C LEU A 206 -7.17 -8.21 -12.34
N VAL A 207 -8.37 -7.79 -11.97
CA VAL A 207 -9.65 -8.36 -12.47
C VAL A 207 -10.74 -7.31 -12.70
N ASP A 208 -10.46 -6.03 -12.51
CA ASP A 208 -11.42 -4.95 -12.77
C ASP A 208 -11.61 -4.71 -14.28
N PHE A 209 -12.82 -4.92 -14.78
CA PHE A 209 -13.12 -4.83 -16.21
C PHE A 209 -12.91 -3.43 -16.80
N LYS A 210 -13.20 -2.36 -16.05
CA LYS A 210 -13.07 -0.99 -16.55
C LYS A 210 -11.59 -0.64 -16.72
N LEU A 211 -10.76 -0.96 -15.73
CA LEU A 211 -9.31 -0.74 -15.82
C LEU A 211 -8.66 -1.62 -16.89
N MET A 212 -9.02 -2.91 -16.99
CA MET A 212 -8.48 -3.78 -18.04
C MET A 212 -8.79 -3.26 -19.45
N ARG A 213 -10.03 -2.78 -19.70
CA ARG A 213 -10.39 -2.17 -20.98
C ARG A 213 -9.60 -0.90 -21.27
N ALA A 214 -9.35 -0.06 -20.25
CA ALA A 214 -8.51 1.12 -20.42
C ALA A 214 -7.06 0.75 -20.78
N LEU A 215 -6.49 -0.28 -20.13
CA LEU A 215 -5.15 -0.79 -20.46
C LEU A 215 -5.06 -1.35 -21.88
N TYR A 216 -6.08 -2.07 -22.36
CA TYR A 216 -6.12 -2.51 -23.76
C TYR A 216 -6.16 -1.32 -24.74
N ARG A 217 -6.99 -0.31 -24.47
CA ARG A 217 -6.99 0.93 -25.29
C ARG A 217 -5.63 1.64 -25.27
N ALA A 218 -4.97 1.67 -24.12
CA ALA A 218 -3.62 2.22 -23.99
C ALA A 218 -2.61 1.44 -24.82
N SER A 219 -2.65 0.10 -24.78
CA SER A 219 -1.81 -0.74 -25.62
C SER A 219 -2.04 -0.50 -27.11
N GLN A 220 -3.31 -0.41 -27.54
CA GLN A 220 -3.66 -0.11 -28.93
C GLN A 220 -3.18 1.27 -29.40
N ALA A 221 -3.09 2.25 -28.49
CA ALA A 221 -2.53 3.55 -28.80
C ALA A 221 -0.98 3.55 -28.89
N GLY A 222 -0.32 2.47 -28.48
CA GLY A 222 1.14 2.34 -28.46
C GLY A 222 1.79 2.57 -27.09
N VAL A 223 1.01 2.77 -26.03
CA VAL A 223 1.53 2.95 -24.68
C VAL A 223 2.20 1.65 -24.23
N LYS A 224 3.44 1.72 -23.74
CA LYS A 224 4.13 0.56 -23.17
C LYS A 224 3.64 0.29 -21.76
N ILE A 225 3.18 -0.93 -21.47
CA ILE A 225 2.57 -1.28 -20.19
C ILE A 225 3.25 -2.51 -19.62
N ASP A 226 3.73 -2.41 -18.38
CA ASP A 226 4.31 -3.54 -17.65
C ASP A 226 3.54 -3.75 -16.34
N LEU A 227 3.03 -4.96 -16.16
CA LEU A 227 2.21 -5.33 -15.04
C LEU A 227 2.94 -6.39 -14.19
N ILE A 228 3.12 -6.11 -12.91
CA ILE A 228 3.72 -7.03 -11.95
C ILE A 228 2.59 -7.55 -11.07
N VAL A 229 2.00 -8.69 -11.46
CA VAL A 229 0.80 -9.26 -10.84
C VAL A 229 1.10 -10.66 -10.36
N ARG A 230 1.31 -10.81 -9.04
CA ARG A 230 1.69 -12.12 -8.48
C ARG A 230 0.56 -13.16 -8.42
N GLY A 231 -0.68 -12.69 -8.41
CA GLY A 231 -1.86 -13.50 -8.09
C GLY A 231 -2.78 -13.61 -9.30
N ILE A 232 -4.06 -13.34 -9.09
CA ILE A 232 -5.06 -13.47 -10.16
C ILE A 232 -4.89 -12.31 -11.16
N CYS A 233 -4.61 -12.64 -12.41
CA CYS A 233 -4.63 -11.71 -13.54
C CYS A 233 -5.62 -12.22 -14.60
N SER A 234 -6.66 -11.44 -14.89
CA SER A 234 -7.61 -11.76 -15.97
C SER A 234 -7.28 -11.06 -17.29
N LEU A 235 -6.28 -10.18 -17.31
CA LEU A 235 -5.78 -9.53 -18.51
C LEU A 235 -4.90 -10.52 -19.30
N LYS A 236 -5.07 -10.55 -20.63
CA LYS A 236 -4.25 -11.37 -21.54
C LYS A 236 -3.23 -10.49 -22.27
N PRO A 237 -1.92 -10.62 -22.01
CA PRO A 237 -0.87 -9.86 -22.71
C PRO A 237 -0.59 -10.42 -24.11
N GLY A 238 0.07 -9.62 -24.96
CA GLY A 238 0.66 -10.07 -26.23
C GLY A 238 -0.32 -10.49 -27.33
N LEU A 239 -1.61 -10.13 -27.25
CA LEU A 239 -2.59 -10.42 -28.30
C LEU A 239 -2.49 -9.39 -29.44
N PRO A 240 -2.33 -9.82 -30.71
CA PRO A 240 -2.25 -8.91 -31.86
C PRO A 240 -3.40 -7.91 -31.93
N GLY A 241 -3.08 -6.63 -32.13
CA GLY A 241 -4.07 -5.55 -32.25
C GLY A 241 -4.85 -5.21 -30.97
N LEU A 242 -4.50 -5.82 -29.82
CA LEU A 242 -5.19 -5.60 -28.54
C LEU A 242 -4.24 -5.34 -27.37
N SER A 243 -3.22 -6.17 -27.19
CA SER A 243 -2.34 -6.14 -26.01
C SER A 243 -0.86 -6.37 -26.29
N GLU A 244 -0.42 -6.13 -27.53
CA GLU A 244 0.99 -6.28 -27.97
C GLU A 244 1.98 -5.45 -27.12
N ASN A 245 1.55 -4.29 -26.62
CA ASN A 245 2.38 -3.43 -25.78
C ASN A 245 2.22 -3.72 -24.27
N ILE A 246 1.52 -4.80 -23.88
CA ILE A 246 1.34 -5.20 -22.49
C ILE A 246 2.19 -6.42 -22.16
N HIS A 247 3.06 -6.27 -21.17
CA HIS A 247 3.84 -7.37 -20.58
C HIS A 247 3.35 -7.61 -19.16
N VAL A 248 3.18 -8.87 -18.77
CA VAL A 248 2.75 -9.24 -17.42
C VAL A 248 3.77 -10.23 -16.85
N ILE A 249 4.29 -9.92 -15.67
CA ILE A 249 5.13 -10.83 -14.90
C ILE A 249 4.51 -11.12 -13.54
N SER A 250 4.81 -12.30 -13.00
CA SER A 250 4.56 -12.70 -11.62
C SER A 250 5.90 -13.00 -10.95
N ILE A 251 6.21 -12.33 -9.84
CA ILE A 251 7.42 -12.60 -9.05
C ILE A 251 7.03 -13.51 -7.89
N VAL A 252 7.66 -14.69 -7.83
CA VAL A 252 7.43 -15.68 -6.78
C VAL A 252 8.77 -16.12 -6.22
N GLY A 253 9.00 -15.85 -4.94
CA GLY A 253 10.23 -16.22 -4.26
C GLY A 253 10.04 -16.34 -2.75
N ARG A 254 11.14 -16.12 -2.00
CA ARG A 254 11.16 -16.19 -0.53
C ARG A 254 10.06 -15.34 0.14
N PHE A 255 9.93 -14.09 -0.28
CA PHE A 255 8.91 -13.17 0.25
C PHE A 255 7.67 -13.20 -0.61
N LEU A 256 6.54 -13.00 0.06
CA LEU A 256 5.25 -12.86 -0.57
C LEU A 256 5.10 -11.42 -1.03
N GLU A 257 5.27 -11.20 -2.34
CA GLU A 257 5.02 -9.91 -2.95
C GLU A 257 3.63 -9.39 -2.51
N HIS A 258 3.50 -8.20 -1.92
CA HIS A 258 2.20 -7.76 -1.39
C HIS A 258 1.90 -6.26 -1.59
N ASP A 259 2.94 -5.44 -1.65
CA ASP A 259 2.85 -4.02 -1.91
C ASP A 259 2.22 -3.73 -3.28
N ARG A 260 1.57 -2.56 -3.38
CA ARG A 260 0.98 -2.05 -4.62
C ARG A 260 1.61 -0.71 -4.95
N ILE A 261 2.09 -0.61 -6.19
CA ILE A 261 2.76 0.58 -6.72
C ILE A 261 2.21 0.84 -8.13
N PHE A 262 1.80 2.07 -8.42
CA PHE A 262 1.30 2.46 -9.74
C PHE A 262 2.12 3.62 -10.27
N TYR A 263 2.80 3.42 -11.40
CA TYR A 263 3.65 4.40 -12.06
C TYR A 263 3.07 4.77 -13.43
N PHE A 264 2.99 6.06 -13.70
CA PHE A 264 2.59 6.65 -14.98
C PHE A 264 3.65 7.67 -15.39
N HIS A 265 4.15 7.57 -16.61
CA HIS A 265 5.33 8.31 -17.05
C HIS A 265 5.12 9.82 -17.20
N ASN A 266 3.95 10.23 -17.69
CA ASN A 266 3.49 11.60 -17.77
C ASN A 266 4.54 12.58 -18.32
N GLN A 267 5.01 12.33 -19.55
CA GLN A 267 6.00 13.16 -20.25
C GLN A 267 7.28 13.43 -19.43
N GLY A 268 7.75 12.44 -18.67
CA GLY A 268 8.95 12.58 -17.85
C GLY A 268 8.72 13.22 -16.48
N GLN A 269 7.48 13.57 -16.14
CA GLN A 269 7.07 14.03 -14.80
C GLN A 269 6.22 12.97 -14.11
N PRO A 270 6.83 11.84 -13.69
CA PRO A 270 6.09 10.64 -13.35
C PRO A 270 5.14 10.85 -12.18
N SER A 271 3.95 10.26 -12.28
CA SER A 271 3.04 10.09 -11.15
C SER A 271 3.24 8.69 -10.60
N ILE A 272 3.68 8.56 -9.35
CA ILE A 272 3.80 7.28 -8.66
C ILE A 272 2.94 7.25 -7.41
N LEU A 273 2.20 6.16 -7.22
CA LEU A 273 1.28 5.98 -6.13
C LEU A 273 1.54 4.67 -5.40
N ILE A 274 1.31 4.66 -4.09
CA ILE A 274 1.30 3.44 -3.28
C ILE A 274 0.01 3.34 -2.48
N GLY A 275 -0.42 2.13 -2.13
CA GLY A 275 -1.54 1.99 -1.20
C GLY A 275 -2.11 0.59 -1.09
N SER A 276 -3.32 0.54 -0.55
CA SER A 276 -3.97 -0.70 -0.08
C SER A 276 -4.75 -1.46 -1.16
N ALA A 277 -5.10 -0.80 -2.27
CA ALA A 277 -5.98 -1.34 -3.29
C ALA A 277 -5.27 -2.22 -4.32
N ASP A 278 -5.84 -3.40 -4.59
CA ASP A 278 -5.68 -4.09 -5.86
C ASP A 278 -6.67 -3.55 -6.90
N TRP A 279 -6.42 -3.78 -8.20
CA TRP A 279 -7.39 -3.49 -9.27
C TRP A 279 -8.41 -4.61 -9.41
N ARG A 280 -9.26 -4.77 -8.39
CA ARG A 280 -10.43 -5.66 -8.40
C ARG A 280 -11.71 -4.86 -8.15
N THR A 281 -12.82 -5.28 -8.74
CA THR A 281 -14.15 -4.67 -8.55
C THR A 281 -14.48 -4.48 -7.07
N ARG A 282 -14.27 -5.50 -6.23
CA ARG A 282 -14.55 -5.42 -4.79
C ARG A 282 -13.68 -4.40 -4.04
N ASN A 283 -12.44 -4.20 -4.48
CA ASN A 283 -11.51 -3.24 -3.86
C ASN A 283 -11.90 -1.81 -4.24
N LEU A 284 -12.37 -1.62 -5.47
CA LEU A 284 -12.73 -0.30 -6.00
C LEU A 284 -14.18 0.12 -5.70
N ASP A 285 -15.11 -0.82 -5.50
CA ASP A 285 -16.55 -0.52 -5.31
C ASP A 285 -17.09 -0.83 -3.90
N ARG A 286 -16.52 -1.83 -3.24
CA ARG A 286 -17.11 -2.41 -2.00
C ARG A 286 -16.18 -2.33 -0.79
N ARG A 287 -15.06 -1.63 -0.93
CA ARG A 287 -14.07 -1.44 0.13
C ARG A 287 -13.68 0.01 0.25
N VAL A 288 -13.36 0.41 1.48
CA VAL A 288 -12.63 1.64 1.73
C VAL A 288 -11.14 1.33 1.67
N GLU A 289 -10.52 1.74 0.56
CA GLU A 289 -9.08 1.66 0.32
C GLU A 289 -8.52 3.09 0.26
N ALA A 290 -7.27 3.27 0.68
CA ALA A 290 -6.53 4.51 0.46
C ALA A 290 -5.27 4.25 -0.37
N VAL A 291 -5.02 5.17 -1.30
CA VAL A 291 -3.82 5.27 -2.13
C VAL A 291 -3.30 6.69 -2.02
N VAL A 292 -1.98 6.84 -1.95
CA VAL A 292 -1.30 8.12 -1.78
C VAL A 292 -0.32 8.35 -2.94
N PRO A 293 -0.34 9.53 -3.59
CA PRO A 293 0.72 9.92 -4.51
C PRO A 293 2.00 10.24 -3.74
N ILE A 294 3.13 9.77 -4.25
CA ILE A 294 4.46 10.09 -3.72
C ILE A 294 5.01 11.25 -4.55
N GLU A 295 5.20 12.39 -3.90
CA GLU A 295 5.62 13.64 -4.55
C GLU A 295 7.06 14.01 -4.21
N ASP A 296 7.66 13.38 -3.20
CA ASP A 296 9.07 13.59 -2.86
C ASP A 296 9.96 12.99 -3.96
N PRO A 297 10.79 13.80 -4.66
CA PRO A 297 11.58 13.32 -5.79
C PRO A 297 12.52 12.16 -5.47
N ALA A 298 13.08 12.10 -4.25
CA ALA A 298 13.96 11.01 -3.85
C ALA A 298 13.18 9.72 -3.69
N LEU A 299 11.99 9.78 -3.08
CA LEU A 299 11.10 8.62 -2.95
C LEU A 299 10.53 8.17 -4.30
N VAL A 300 10.26 9.10 -5.21
CA VAL A 300 9.84 8.81 -6.58
C VAL A 300 10.94 8.04 -7.31
N ALA A 301 12.19 8.51 -7.22
CA ALA A 301 13.34 7.83 -7.82
C ALA A 301 13.54 6.43 -7.24
N GLN A 302 13.49 6.30 -5.91
CA GLN A 302 13.60 5.01 -5.20
C GLN A 302 12.53 4.01 -5.66
N LEU A 303 11.26 4.42 -5.75
CA LEU A 303 10.16 3.54 -6.15
C LEU A 303 10.21 3.19 -7.64
N ARG A 304 10.64 4.12 -8.49
CA ARG A 304 10.88 3.84 -9.90
C ARG A 304 11.99 2.81 -10.08
N GLU A 305 13.11 2.98 -9.37
CA GLU A 305 14.21 2.02 -9.39
C GLU A 305 13.76 0.64 -8.90
N LEU A 306 12.96 0.58 -7.82
CA LEU A 306 12.37 -0.67 -7.34
C LEU A 306 11.58 -1.38 -8.44
N LEU A 307 10.68 -0.68 -9.12
CA LEU A 307 9.91 -1.24 -10.24
C LEU A 307 10.81 -1.71 -11.39
N GLU A 308 11.83 -0.93 -11.76
CA GLU A 308 12.79 -1.30 -12.80
C GLU A 308 13.56 -2.56 -12.42
N LEU A 309 14.06 -2.67 -11.18
CA LEU A 309 14.74 -3.86 -10.68
C LEU A 309 13.84 -5.09 -10.75
N MET A 310 12.58 -4.96 -10.33
CA MET A 310 11.60 -6.05 -10.43
C MET A 310 11.36 -6.52 -11.86
N LEU A 311 11.27 -5.58 -12.81
CA LEU A 311 11.11 -5.90 -14.23
C LEU A 311 12.36 -6.56 -14.83
N THR A 312 13.53 -6.37 -14.24
CA THR A 312 14.80 -6.99 -14.67
C THR A 312 15.16 -8.27 -13.93
N ASP A 313 14.34 -8.71 -12.97
CA ASP A 313 14.52 -10.00 -12.31
C ASP A 313 14.51 -11.12 -13.36
N ASN A 314 15.49 -12.03 -13.26
CA ASN A 314 15.70 -13.10 -14.24
C ASN A 314 15.70 -14.50 -13.62
N CYS A 315 15.20 -14.65 -12.39
CA CYS A 315 15.17 -15.95 -11.71
C CYS A 315 13.94 -16.20 -10.84
N LEU A 316 13.28 -15.15 -10.34
CA LEU A 316 12.01 -15.23 -9.60
C LEU A 316 10.82 -14.80 -10.45
N ALA A 317 11.04 -14.05 -11.51
CA ALA A 317 10.00 -13.58 -12.42
C ALA A 317 9.53 -14.67 -13.40
N TRP A 318 8.22 -14.76 -13.56
CA TRP A 318 7.52 -15.60 -14.51
C TRP A 318 6.73 -14.74 -15.49
N ASP A 319 7.01 -14.84 -16.78
CA ASP A 319 6.29 -14.11 -17.83
C ASP A 319 4.99 -14.82 -18.21
N LEU A 320 3.87 -14.12 -18.09
CA LEU A 320 2.56 -14.60 -18.58
C LEU A 320 2.52 -14.52 -20.10
N GLN A 321 2.30 -15.67 -20.74
CA GLN A 321 2.19 -15.81 -22.18
C GLN A 321 0.74 -15.56 -22.66
N PRO A 322 0.52 -15.26 -23.96
CA PRO A 322 -0.81 -15.00 -24.51
C PRO A 322 -1.80 -16.16 -24.37
N ASP A 323 -1.30 -17.40 -24.30
CA ASP A 323 -2.07 -18.63 -24.11
C ASP A 323 -2.48 -18.87 -22.63
N GLY A 324 -1.95 -18.07 -21.70
CA GLY A 324 -2.20 -18.17 -20.26
C GLY A 324 -1.15 -18.96 -19.49
N ASN A 325 -0.15 -19.56 -20.16
CA ASN A 325 0.95 -20.24 -19.51
C ASN A 325 1.95 -19.25 -18.90
N TYR A 326 2.67 -19.68 -17.88
CA TYR A 326 3.76 -18.90 -17.29
C TYR A 326 5.09 -19.57 -17.57
N ILE A 327 6.06 -18.78 -18.05
CA ILE A 327 7.44 -19.23 -18.27
C ILE A 327 8.34 -18.53 -17.27
N GLN A 328 9.03 -19.29 -16.44
CA GLN A 328 10.01 -18.72 -15.51
C GLN A 328 11.22 -18.21 -16.29
N ARG A 329 11.65 -16.99 -15.98
CA ARG A 329 12.91 -16.47 -16.50
C ARG A 329 14.07 -17.27 -15.91
N GLN A 330 15.07 -17.48 -16.75
CA GLN A 330 16.33 -18.07 -16.37
C GLN A 330 17.45 -17.14 -16.85
N PRO A 331 18.51 -16.92 -16.06
CA PRO A 331 19.66 -16.18 -16.55
C PRO A 331 20.29 -16.94 -17.72
N GLY A 332 20.67 -16.20 -18.78
CA GLY A 332 21.49 -16.77 -19.85
C GLY A 332 22.91 -17.12 -19.38
N PRO A 333 23.69 -17.89 -20.17
CA PRO A 333 25.02 -18.38 -19.78
C PRO A 333 25.98 -17.29 -19.26
N ASP A 334 25.94 -16.10 -19.89
CA ASP A 334 26.82 -14.97 -19.56
C ASP A 334 26.09 -13.84 -18.80
N GLN A 335 24.86 -14.09 -18.34
CA GLN A 335 24.09 -13.09 -17.59
C GLN A 335 24.20 -13.35 -16.08
N PRO A 336 24.53 -12.33 -15.27
CA PRO A 336 24.52 -12.48 -13.82
C PRO A 336 23.10 -12.79 -13.34
N LEU A 337 23.01 -13.62 -12.30
CA LEU A 337 21.77 -13.85 -11.57
C LEU A 337 21.28 -12.53 -10.96
N ARG A 338 20.04 -12.16 -11.25
CA ARG A 338 19.37 -10.98 -10.71
C ARG A 338 18.11 -11.40 -9.99
N SER A 339 18.24 -11.57 -8.68
CA SER A 339 17.11 -11.80 -7.78
C SER A 339 16.77 -10.51 -7.05
N ILE A 340 15.56 -9.98 -7.26
CA ILE A 340 15.10 -8.77 -6.56
C ILE A 340 15.20 -8.94 -5.05
N HIS A 341 14.80 -10.09 -4.52
CA HIS A 341 14.86 -10.35 -3.09
C HIS A 341 16.30 -10.32 -2.55
N GLN A 342 17.27 -10.91 -3.27
CA GLN A 342 18.68 -10.89 -2.84
C GLN A 342 19.26 -9.48 -2.89
N ILE A 343 18.99 -8.74 -3.98
CA ILE A 343 19.46 -7.35 -4.15
C ILE A 343 18.95 -6.48 -3.00
N LEU A 344 17.64 -6.54 -2.69
CA LEU A 344 17.05 -5.73 -1.63
C LEU A 344 17.52 -6.15 -0.24
N MET A 345 17.72 -7.45 0.02
CA MET A 345 18.33 -7.92 1.29
C MET A 345 19.76 -7.41 1.46
N GLN A 346 20.57 -7.43 0.38
CA GLN A 346 21.94 -6.92 0.41
C GLN A 346 21.96 -5.40 0.66
N ARG A 347 21.11 -4.63 -0.02
CA ARG A 347 20.99 -3.18 0.21
C ARG A 347 20.63 -2.85 1.66
N ALA A 348 19.66 -3.56 2.23
CA ALA A 348 19.27 -3.36 3.62
C ALA A 348 20.41 -3.67 4.61
N ALA A 349 21.18 -4.74 4.37
CA ALA A 349 22.32 -5.10 5.21
C ALA A 349 23.44 -4.04 5.16
N HIS A 350 23.73 -3.48 3.99
CA HIS A 350 24.72 -2.40 3.85
C HIS A 350 24.28 -1.13 4.57
N HIS A 351 23.00 -0.76 4.44
CA HIS A 351 22.46 0.44 5.07
C HIS A 351 22.48 0.37 6.61
N GLN A 352 22.34 -0.83 7.19
CA GLN A 352 22.52 -1.05 8.63
C GLN A 352 23.99 -0.98 9.05
N GLY A 353 24.91 -1.49 8.24
CA GLY A 353 26.35 -1.43 8.51
C GLY A 353 26.91 0.00 8.51
N THR A 354 26.38 0.89 7.67
CA THR A 354 26.79 2.31 7.66
C THR A 354 26.32 3.05 8.91
N LEU A 355 25.09 2.79 9.37
CA LEU A 355 24.55 3.41 10.60
C LEU A 355 25.27 2.99 11.88
N ILE A 356 25.80 1.75 11.94
CA ILE A 356 26.56 1.25 13.10
C ILE A 356 27.98 1.83 13.17
N ASN A 357 28.54 2.26 12.04
CA ASN A 357 29.90 2.82 11.98
C ASN A 357 29.93 4.36 12.12
N ASP A 358 28.77 5.01 12.10
CA ASP A 358 28.61 6.47 12.25
C ASP A 358 28.07 6.87 13.66
N GLU A 359 27.91 5.90 14.58
CA GLU A 359 27.74 6.09 16.04
C GLU A 359 29.05 5.78 16.78
#